data_AF-A0A931GRJ5-F1
#
_entry.id   AF-A0A931GRJ5-F1
#
_cell.length_a   1.000
_cell.length_b   1.000
_cell.length_c   1.000
_cell.angle_alpha   90.00
_cell.angle_beta   90.00
_cell.angle_gamma   90.00
#
_symmetry.space_group_name_H-M   'P 1'
#
loop_
_entity.id
_entity.type
_entity.pdbx_description
1 polymer ?
#
loop_
_entity_poly.entity_id
_entity_poly.type
_entity_poly.pdbx_seq_one_letter_code
_entity_poly.pdbx_strand_id
1 'polypeptide(L)'
;MATPTIEVRRVTETKAIPFKTTRVNDPALTKGTTKVRSRGVAGARRLTYEVTFTDGVQTRKKLVREAVTRPPVDRVIAVGTKRASRCDPNYGGGCVPIATDVDCAGGSGNGPAYVSGPVRVVGTDIYDLDRDGDGIACDD
;
A
#
# COMPACT_ATOMS: atom_id res chain seq x y z
N MET A 1 12.80 69.98 -7.30
CA MET A 1 12.31 68.62 -7.65
C MET A 1 12.42 67.77 -6.40
N ALA A 2 11.40 66.96 -6.07
CA ALA A 2 11.49 66.05 -4.93
C ALA A 2 12.42 64.87 -5.29
N THR A 3 13.29 64.47 -4.37
CA THR A 3 14.08 63.24 -4.52
C THR A 3 13.19 62.02 -4.26
N PRO A 4 13.26 60.97 -5.09
CA PRO A 4 12.45 59.78 -4.90
C PRO A 4 12.82 59.08 -3.59
N THR A 5 11.83 58.62 -2.84
CA THR A 5 12.03 57.89 -1.59
C THR A 5 12.20 56.40 -1.88
N ILE A 6 13.33 55.82 -1.46
CA ILE A 6 13.61 54.39 -1.61
C ILE A 6 13.47 53.71 -0.26
N GLU A 7 12.63 52.67 -0.20
CA GLU A 7 12.43 51.87 0.99
C GLU A 7 12.69 50.38 0.69
N VAL A 8 13.37 49.69 1.59
CA VAL A 8 13.64 48.25 1.48
C VAL A 8 13.00 47.52 2.66
N ARG A 9 12.11 46.56 2.35
CA ARG A 9 11.43 45.74 3.36
C ARG A 9 11.73 44.26 3.17
N ARG A 10 11.76 43.51 4.27
CA ARG A 10 11.75 42.04 4.24
C ARG A 10 10.32 41.53 4.34
N VAL A 11 9.90 40.74 3.36
CA VAL A 11 8.58 40.13 3.31
C VAL A 11 8.74 38.62 3.31
N THR A 12 7.99 37.93 4.18
CA THR A 12 7.97 36.47 4.22
C THR A 12 6.73 35.91 3.54
N GLU A 13 6.92 34.86 2.74
CA GLU A 13 5.87 34.12 2.06
C GLU A 13 6.00 32.64 2.40
N THR A 14 4.91 32.01 2.81
CA THR A 14 4.88 30.56 3.05
C THR A 14 4.35 29.86 1.81
N LYS A 15 5.13 28.92 1.27
CA LYS A 15 4.70 28.06 0.16
C LYS A 15 4.63 26.60 0.60
N ALA A 16 3.59 25.91 0.13
CA ALA A 16 3.47 24.47 0.32
C ALA A 16 4.56 23.72 -0.45
N ILE A 17 5.05 22.63 0.13
CA ILE A 17 5.90 21.64 -0.53
C ILE A 17 5.02 20.41 -0.80
N PRO A 18 4.76 20.04 -2.06
CA PRO A 18 3.93 18.88 -2.36
C PRO A 18 4.58 17.61 -1.81
N PHE A 19 3.76 16.65 -1.37
CA PHE A 19 4.23 15.32 -1.00
C PHE A 19 4.28 14.40 -2.22
N LYS A 20 5.12 13.36 -2.16
CA LYS A 20 5.17 12.32 -3.19
C LYS A 20 4.25 11.16 -2.81
N THR A 21 3.91 10.34 -3.79
CA THR A 21 3.21 9.07 -3.55
C THR A 21 4.15 7.91 -3.83
N THR A 22 4.27 7.01 -2.87
CA THR A 22 5.08 5.80 -2.97
C THR A 22 4.17 4.58 -2.84
N ARG A 23 4.40 3.59 -3.71
CA ARG A 23 3.74 2.29 -3.64
C ARG A 23 4.70 1.27 -3.06
N VAL A 24 4.24 0.51 -2.07
CA VAL A 24 5.05 -0.50 -1.38
C VAL A 24 4.31 -1.83 -1.43
N ASN A 25 5.00 -2.89 -1.82
CA ASN A 25 4.43 -4.23 -1.84
C ASN A 25 4.14 -4.70 -0.41
N ASP A 26 2.98 -5.31 -0.23
CA ASP A 26 2.50 -5.80 1.06
C ASP A 26 2.07 -7.27 0.93
N PRO A 27 2.82 -8.21 1.53
CA PRO A 27 2.50 -9.64 1.46
C PRO A 27 1.34 -10.03 2.39
N ALA A 28 0.86 -9.13 3.25
CA ALA A 28 -0.32 -9.37 4.07
C ALA A 28 -1.63 -9.09 3.31
N LEU A 29 -1.59 -8.26 2.27
CA LEU A 29 -2.75 -7.89 1.46
C LEU A 29 -2.88 -8.79 0.23
N THR A 30 -4.11 -9.24 -0.05
CA THR A 30 -4.43 -10.05 -1.23
C THR A 30 -4.04 -9.35 -2.52
N LYS A 31 -3.45 -10.09 -3.46
CA LYS A 31 -3.01 -9.55 -4.75
C LYS A 31 -4.16 -8.81 -5.45
N GLY A 32 -3.88 -7.60 -5.91
CA GLY A 32 -4.86 -6.73 -6.58
C GLY A 32 -5.57 -5.75 -5.64
N THR A 33 -5.47 -5.93 -4.32
CA THR A 33 -5.98 -4.93 -3.36
C THR A 33 -4.96 -3.83 -3.08
N THR A 34 -5.45 -2.67 -2.66
CA THR A 34 -4.59 -1.58 -2.19
C THR A 34 -5.11 -1.01 -0.88
N LYS A 35 -4.20 -0.52 -0.04
CA LYS A 35 -4.53 0.14 1.23
C LYS A 35 -3.66 1.36 1.44
N VAL A 36 -4.26 2.50 1.75
CA VAL A 36 -3.51 3.70 2.12
C VAL A 36 -2.94 3.50 3.52
N ARG A 37 -1.61 3.43 3.64
CA ARG A 37 -0.89 3.35 4.92
C ARG A 37 -0.59 4.73 5.50
N SER A 38 -0.29 5.70 4.63
CA SER A 38 -0.14 7.11 4.98
C SER A 38 -0.83 7.94 3.91
N ARG A 39 -1.65 8.93 4.31
CA ARG A 39 -2.35 9.81 3.37
C ARG A 39 -1.42 10.82 2.68
N GLY A 40 -0.24 11.05 3.24
CA GLY A 40 0.66 12.12 2.84
C GLY A 40 0.18 13.49 3.32
N VAL A 41 1.12 14.39 3.60
CA VAL A 41 0.85 15.75 4.08
C VAL A 41 1.85 16.70 3.43
N ALA A 42 1.36 17.81 2.90
CA ALA A 42 2.22 18.83 2.31
C ALA A 42 3.13 19.47 3.38
N GLY A 43 4.39 19.61 3.01
CA GLY A 43 5.37 20.39 3.77
C GLY A 43 5.14 21.89 3.59
N ALA A 44 5.99 22.69 4.20
CA ALA A 44 6.01 24.13 4.06
C ALA A 44 7.46 24.63 3.96
N ARG A 45 7.67 25.60 3.08
CA ARG A 45 8.89 26.40 3.01
C ARG A 45 8.55 27.87 3.20
N ARG A 46 9.43 28.58 3.92
CA ARG A 46 9.38 30.03 4.08
C ARG A 46 10.37 30.66 3.11
N LEU A 47 9.86 31.54 2.27
CA LEU A 47 10.62 32.37 1.35
C LEU A 47 10.71 33.77 1.97
N THR A 48 11.91 34.30 2.13
CA THR A 48 12.14 35.68 2.56
C THR A 48 12.63 36.48 1.38
N TYR A 49 11.86 37.50 1.03
CA TYR A 49 12.15 38.42 -0.05
C TYR A 49 12.62 39.75 0.51
N GLU A 50 13.60 40.34 -0.14
CA GLU A 50 13.89 41.75 -0.03
C GLU A 50 13.14 42.47 -1.14
N VAL A 51 12.26 43.39 -0.75
CA VAL A 51 11.37 44.12 -1.64
C VAL A 51 11.73 45.59 -1.58
N THR A 52 12.08 46.16 -2.74
CA THR A 52 12.40 47.58 -2.88
C THR A 52 11.17 48.32 -3.38
N PHE A 53 10.85 49.43 -2.72
CA PHE A 53 9.81 50.35 -3.08
C PHE A 53 10.43 51.70 -3.46
N THR A 54 9.92 52.31 -4.51
CA THR A 54 10.25 53.68 -4.93
C THR A 54 8.97 54.47 -4.93
N ASP A 55 8.91 55.51 -4.10
CA ASP A 55 7.70 56.32 -3.90
C ASP A 55 6.45 55.47 -3.56
N GLY A 56 6.66 54.44 -2.73
CA GLY A 56 5.61 53.52 -2.29
C GLY A 56 5.24 52.41 -3.29
N VAL A 57 5.75 52.46 -4.53
CA VAL A 57 5.49 51.44 -5.56
C VAL A 57 6.59 50.38 -5.54
N GLN A 58 6.22 49.10 -5.55
CA GLN A 58 7.20 48.01 -5.61
C GLN A 58 7.94 48.05 -6.96
N THR A 59 9.25 48.31 -6.91
CA THR A 59 10.11 48.34 -8.10
C THR A 59 10.98 47.07 -8.23
N ARG A 60 11.23 46.36 -7.13
CA ARG A 60 12.04 45.12 -7.15
C ARG A 60 11.62 44.12 -6.08
N LYS A 61 11.71 42.83 -6.40
CA LYS A 61 11.56 41.72 -5.45
C LYS A 61 12.69 40.71 -5.68
N LYS A 62 13.53 40.47 -4.67
CA LYS A 62 14.64 39.50 -4.73
C LYS A 62 14.46 38.45 -3.63
N LEU A 63 14.52 37.17 -3.98
CA LEU A 63 14.59 36.10 -2.99
C LEU A 63 15.97 36.13 -2.32
N VAL A 64 16.00 36.27 -0.99
CA VAL A 64 17.25 36.35 -0.22
C VAL A 64 17.43 35.17 0.73
N ARG A 65 16.36 34.46 1.08
CA ARG A 65 16.43 33.22 1.86
C ARG A 65 15.27 32.30 1.53
N GLU A 66 15.58 31.01 1.48
CA GLU A 66 14.59 29.94 1.45
C GLU A 66 14.92 28.96 2.58
N ALA A 67 13.90 28.52 3.31
CA ALA A 67 14.06 27.52 4.36
C ALA A 67 12.83 26.61 4.43
N VAL A 68 13.04 25.30 4.47
CA VAL A 68 11.97 24.33 4.79
C VAL A 68 11.62 24.49 6.27
N THR A 69 10.38 24.81 6.57
CA THR A 69 9.87 24.95 7.94
C THR A 69 9.11 23.70 8.40
N ARG A 70 8.57 22.92 7.44
CA ARG A 70 7.97 21.61 7.71
C ARG A 70 8.26 20.69 6.53
N PRO A 71 8.92 19.53 6.71
CA PRO A 71 9.11 18.58 5.61
C PRO A 71 7.75 17.99 5.18
N PRO A 72 7.56 17.69 3.88
CA PRO A 72 6.41 16.90 3.45
C PRO A 72 6.49 15.48 3.99
N VAL A 73 5.33 14.88 4.24
CA VAL A 73 5.20 13.46 4.54
C VAL A 73 4.61 12.79 3.31
N ASP A 74 5.26 11.75 2.79
CA ASP A 74 4.80 11.06 1.59
C ASP A 74 3.53 10.24 1.84
N ARG A 75 2.70 10.16 0.80
CA ARG A 75 1.56 9.24 0.74
C ARG A 75 2.10 7.84 0.46
N VAL A 76 1.76 6.87 1.30
CA VAL A 76 2.18 5.48 1.13
C VAL A 76 0.96 4.63 0.85
N ILE A 77 0.98 3.97 -0.31
CA ILE A 77 -0.06 3.02 -0.73
C ILE A 77 0.55 1.62 -0.70
N ALA A 78 0.05 0.77 0.18
CA ALA A 78 0.34 -0.65 0.17
C ALA A 78 -0.37 -1.32 -1.01
N VAL A 79 0.37 -2.12 -1.78
CA VAL A 79 -0.15 -2.90 -2.89
C VAL A 79 -0.05 -4.38 -2.52
N GLY A 80 -1.19 -5.08 -2.53
CA GLY A 80 -1.24 -6.47 -2.14
C GLY A 80 -0.46 -7.37 -3.08
N THR A 81 0.31 -8.28 -2.48
CA THR A 81 1.12 -9.29 -3.18
C THR A 81 0.87 -10.70 -2.66
N LYS A 82 0.01 -10.86 -1.64
CA LYS A 82 -0.38 -12.17 -1.13
C LYS A 82 -1.08 -12.96 -2.22
N ARG A 83 -0.49 -14.09 -2.61
CA ARG A 83 -1.11 -15.01 -3.56
C ARG A 83 -2.38 -15.59 -2.92
N ALA A 84 -3.45 -15.70 -3.72
CA ALA A 84 -4.58 -16.51 -3.30
C ALA A 84 -4.09 -17.95 -3.06
N SER A 85 -4.55 -18.56 -1.97
CA SER A 85 -4.33 -19.99 -1.76
C SER A 85 -4.95 -20.72 -2.95
N ARG A 86 -4.21 -21.67 -3.52
CA ARG A 86 -4.78 -22.64 -4.47
C ARG A 86 -5.34 -23.87 -3.75
N CYS A 87 -5.26 -23.86 -2.41
CA CYS A 87 -5.76 -24.92 -1.56
C CYS A 87 -7.18 -24.58 -1.12
N ASP A 88 -8.06 -25.57 -1.15
CA ASP A 88 -9.44 -25.46 -0.71
C ASP A 88 -9.49 -25.19 0.81
N PRO A 89 -10.25 -24.17 1.26
CA PRO A 89 -10.31 -23.78 2.67
C PRO A 89 -11.00 -24.81 3.58
N ASN A 90 -11.71 -25.79 3.04
CA ASN A 90 -12.34 -26.84 3.85
C ASN A 90 -11.35 -27.86 4.40
N TYR A 91 -10.11 -27.85 3.92
CA TYR A 91 -9.08 -28.80 4.31
C TYR A 91 -7.82 -28.06 4.82
N GLY A 92 -7.16 -28.61 5.83
CA GLY A 92 -5.98 -28.06 6.48
C GLY A 92 -4.88 -29.10 6.69
N GLY A 93 -3.69 -28.68 7.11
CA GLY A 93 -2.54 -29.60 7.28
C GLY A 93 -1.87 -30.03 5.96
N GLY A 94 -2.59 -29.95 4.84
CA GLY A 94 -2.09 -30.14 3.47
C GLY A 94 -2.76 -29.17 2.48
N CYS A 95 -2.31 -29.16 1.23
CA CYS A 95 -2.92 -28.36 0.17
C CYS A 95 -3.82 -29.25 -0.70
N VAL A 96 -5.13 -29.23 -0.44
CA VAL A 96 -6.12 -29.86 -1.32
C VAL A 96 -6.39 -28.92 -2.49
N PRO A 97 -6.07 -29.27 -3.75
CA PRO A 97 -6.27 -28.39 -4.89
C PRO A 97 -7.76 -28.06 -5.08
N ILE A 98 -8.08 -26.81 -5.44
CA ILE A 98 -9.46 -26.44 -5.82
C ILE A 98 -9.75 -27.01 -7.21
N ALA A 99 -10.54 -28.08 -7.27
CA ALA A 99 -10.97 -28.75 -8.51
C ALA A 99 -12.46 -29.13 -8.45
N THR A 100 -13.00 -29.68 -9.54
CA THR A 100 -14.37 -30.23 -9.54
C THR A 100 -14.48 -31.50 -8.70
N ASP A 101 -13.38 -32.24 -8.62
CA ASP A 101 -13.26 -33.52 -7.91
C ASP A 101 -11.78 -33.71 -7.55
N VAL A 102 -11.52 -34.20 -6.35
CA VAL A 102 -10.18 -34.40 -5.80
C VAL A 102 -10.17 -35.75 -5.09
N ASP A 103 -9.19 -36.57 -5.41
CA ASP A 103 -9.04 -37.91 -4.82
C ASP A 103 -7.79 -38.02 -3.93
N CYS A 104 -7.77 -39.04 -3.06
CA CYS A 104 -6.56 -39.44 -2.35
C CYS A 104 -5.52 -40.04 -3.30
N ALA A 105 -4.29 -39.54 -3.24
CA ALA A 105 -3.19 -40.04 -4.03
C ALA A 105 -2.87 -41.50 -3.65
N GLY A 106 -2.88 -42.40 -4.65
CA GLY A 106 -2.67 -43.84 -4.43
C GLY A 106 -3.97 -44.66 -4.35
N GLY A 107 -5.14 -44.00 -4.31
CA GLY A 107 -6.44 -44.65 -4.38
C GLY A 107 -6.91 -44.98 -5.80
N SER A 108 -8.12 -45.54 -5.91
CA SER A 108 -8.78 -45.87 -7.19
C SER A 108 -9.53 -44.67 -7.83
N GLY A 109 -9.12 -43.44 -7.48
CA GLY A 109 -9.75 -42.21 -7.93
C GLY A 109 -9.77 -42.06 -9.46
N ASN A 110 -10.76 -41.33 -9.96
CA ASN A 110 -10.93 -40.99 -11.37
C ASN A 110 -10.98 -39.48 -11.62
N GLY A 111 -10.79 -38.69 -10.56
CA GLY A 111 -10.83 -37.25 -10.55
C GLY A 111 -9.66 -36.60 -11.29
N PRO A 112 -9.82 -35.33 -11.68
CA PRO A 112 -8.80 -34.55 -12.38
C PRO A 112 -7.63 -34.13 -11.46
N ALA A 113 -7.75 -34.29 -10.15
CA ALA A 113 -6.77 -33.85 -9.17
C ALA A 113 -6.64 -34.85 -8.02
N TYR A 114 -5.45 -34.91 -7.41
CA TYR A 114 -5.15 -35.80 -6.31
C TYR A 114 -4.44 -35.04 -5.19
N VAL A 115 -4.65 -35.46 -3.94
CA VAL A 115 -3.93 -34.96 -2.77
C VAL A 115 -3.30 -36.09 -1.98
N SER A 116 -2.06 -35.89 -1.52
CA SER A 116 -1.40 -36.83 -0.61
C SER A 116 -1.78 -36.48 0.83
N GLY A 117 -2.40 -37.43 1.53
CA GLY A 117 -2.70 -37.29 2.94
C GLY A 117 -1.56 -37.66 3.89
N PRO A 118 -1.79 -37.57 5.20
CA PRO A 118 -3.06 -37.18 5.83
C PRO A 118 -3.34 -35.68 5.67
N VAL A 119 -4.60 -35.32 5.41
CA VAL A 119 -5.10 -33.93 5.39
C VAL A 119 -6.21 -33.80 6.43
N ARG A 120 -6.35 -32.67 7.10
CA ARG A 120 -7.42 -32.46 8.09
C ARG A 120 -8.66 -31.86 7.45
N VAL A 121 -9.84 -32.37 7.77
CA VAL A 121 -11.10 -31.67 7.45
C VAL A 121 -11.31 -30.54 8.46
N VAL A 122 -11.39 -29.30 7.96
CA VAL A 122 -11.55 -28.07 8.74
C VAL A 122 -12.94 -27.48 8.60
N GLY A 123 -13.53 -27.61 7.40
CA GLY A 123 -14.88 -27.14 7.07
C GLY A 123 -15.81 -28.30 6.77
N THR A 124 -16.31 -28.36 5.55
CA THR A 124 -17.12 -29.47 5.05
C THR A 124 -16.28 -30.37 4.16
N ASP A 125 -16.40 -31.69 4.32
CA ASP A 125 -15.80 -32.63 3.37
C ASP A 125 -16.58 -32.62 2.04
N ILE A 126 -16.19 -31.75 1.11
CA ILE A 126 -16.87 -31.54 -0.17
C ILE A 126 -16.44 -32.51 -1.27
N TYR A 127 -15.31 -33.18 -1.07
CA TYR A 127 -14.72 -34.15 -1.99
C TYR A 127 -14.78 -35.59 -1.43
N ASP A 128 -15.49 -35.80 -0.32
CA ASP A 128 -15.64 -37.09 0.35
C ASP A 128 -14.29 -37.81 0.60
N LEU A 129 -13.27 -37.06 1.01
CA LEU A 129 -11.90 -37.55 1.26
C LEU A 129 -11.72 -38.19 2.65
N ASP A 130 -12.61 -37.89 3.58
CA ASP A 130 -12.69 -38.42 4.95
C ASP A 130 -13.90 -39.37 5.02
N ARG A 131 -13.71 -40.60 4.52
CA ARG A 131 -14.81 -41.56 4.35
C ARG A 131 -15.29 -42.15 5.67
N ASP A 132 -14.43 -42.24 6.68
CA ASP A 132 -14.76 -42.79 7.99
C ASP A 132 -15.26 -41.70 8.97
N GLY A 133 -15.07 -40.43 8.65
CA GLY A 133 -15.66 -39.27 9.32
C GLY A 133 -14.94 -38.90 10.61
N ASP A 134 -13.65 -39.22 10.74
CA ASP A 134 -12.87 -38.99 11.94
C ASP A 134 -12.23 -37.58 12.00
N GLY A 135 -12.33 -36.83 10.90
CA GLY A 135 -11.79 -35.49 10.72
C GLY A 135 -10.41 -35.45 10.04
N ILE A 136 -9.88 -36.61 9.66
CA ILE A 136 -8.66 -36.79 8.86
C ILE A 136 -9.06 -37.45 7.54
N ALA A 137 -8.46 -36.96 6.46
CA ALA A 137 -8.71 -37.36 5.10
C ALA A 137 -7.43 -37.98 4.51
N CYS A 138 -7.60 -39.00 3.66
CA CYS A 138 -6.51 -39.68 2.96
C CYS A 138 -5.39 -40.23 3.86
N ASP A 139 -5.74 -40.74 5.03
CA ASP A 139 -4.85 -41.37 6.00
C ASP A 139 -4.86 -42.92 5.96
N ASP A 140 -5.71 -43.49 5.11
CA ASP A 140 -5.78 -44.92 4.76
C ASP A 140 -4.72 -45.40 3.75
#